data_AF-A0A537HA67-F1
#
_entry.id   AF-A0A537HA67-F1
#
_cell.length_a   1.000
_cell.length_b   1.000
_cell.length_c   1.000
_cell.angle_alpha   90.00
_cell.angle_beta   90.00
_cell.angle_gamma   90.00
#
_symmetry.space_group_name_H-M   'P 1'
#
loop_
_entity.id
_entity.type
_entity.pdbx_description
1 polymer ?
#
loop_
_entity_poly.entity_id
_entity_poly.type
_entity_poly.pdbx_seq_one_letter_code
_entity_poly.pdbx_strand_id
1 'polypeptide(L)'
;MVGPATHRETCSASICQSSLVNLDIVRTSSDPGHKSPVGETQRQRSDRSLHKAWHSTEETILIPDDAKIKSLLERLCLPHRVEGGSLRIMEAETVILRSLFKPEAQEWLAVGSTTLERLSSLAGFPVKSKSPNYVGARMGRPEKAKERVMTPKVHCLFPTGQFGGTRRDIVEASKKLAVSLEVVDRSCPNCDTWEPRVKCPACGGLTVERFSCPRCGLLGPGVCKNCNVETVAYKNSPLDLSRILEEAGKRLGLGKIPDSVKGAKGLLNRTKTPEPVEKGLLRARTDVSIFKDGTIRFDSTNAILTHFRPGEVGLSIEKAHAIGYEKDMDEKPLVTPSQLCALEVQDLIIPEACGQYLLKASKFLDDLLSSYYGLDRFYNAAKKEDLIGSLVRPSILARGQETRL
;
A
#
# COMPACT_ATOMS: atom_id res chain seq x y z
N MET A 1 -26.39 34.12 -31.63
CA MET A 1 -27.46 33.53 -30.81
C MET A 1 -27.69 32.09 -31.24
N VAL A 2 -27.01 31.14 -30.59
CA VAL A 2 -27.40 29.74 -30.45
C VAL A 2 -26.69 29.27 -29.18
N GLY A 3 -27.43 28.94 -28.12
CA GLY A 3 -26.88 28.55 -26.82
C GLY A 3 -26.44 27.07 -26.79
N PRO A 4 -25.53 26.67 -25.89
CA PRO A 4 -25.18 25.27 -25.71
C PRO A 4 -26.19 24.57 -24.77
N ALA A 5 -26.77 23.48 -25.27
CA ALA A 5 -27.65 22.61 -24.50
C ALA A 5 -26.85 21.81 -23.47
N THR A 6 -27.17 22.04 -22.19
CA THR A 6 -26.66 21.27 -21.05
C THR A 6 -27.45 19.98 -20.90
N HIS A 7 -26.86 18.83 -21.25
CA HIS A 7 -27.36 17.53 -20.80
C HIS A 7 -26.74 17.20 -19.44
N ARG A 8 -27.55 17.26 -18.38
CA ARG A 8 -27.25 16.73 -17.05
C ARG A 8 -27.66 15.26 -17.01
N GLU A 9 -26.68 14.36 -16.94
CA GLU A 9 -26.92 12.98 -16.53
C GLU A 9 -26.62 12.83 -15.04
N THR A 10 -27.67 12.78 -14.23
CA THR A 10 -27.60 12.39 -12.82
C THR A 10 -27.45 10.88 -12.73
N CYS A 11 -26.23 10.40 -12.49
CA CYS A 11 -25.95 8.99 -12.20
C CYS A 11 -26.05 8.77 -10.69
N SER A 12 -27.23 8.35 -10.22
CA SER A 12 -27.46 7.97 -8.81
C SER A 12 -26.96 6.54 -8.59
N ALA A 13 -25.73 6.39 -8.11
CA ALA A 13 -25.20 5.12 -7.61
C ALA A 13 -25.61 4.93 -6.14
N SER A 14 -26.67 4.17 -5.90
CA SER A 14 -27.03 3.66 -4.57
C SER A 14 -26.13 2.48 -4.21
N ILE A 15 -25.13 2.72 -3.36
CA ILE A 15 -24.27 1.69 -2.77
C ILE A 15 -25.06 1.05 -1.60
N CYS A 16 -25.52 -0.19 -1.79
CA CYS A 16 -25.97 -1.03 -0.69
C CYS A 16 -24.74 -1.58 0.05
N GLN A 17 -24.53 -1.11 1.28
CA GLN A 17 -23.70 -1.77 2.28
C GLN A 17 -24.40 -3.05 2.74
N SER A 18 -23.76 -4.20 2.56
CA SER A 18 -24.03 -5.38 3.41
C SER A 18 -22.86 -6.35 3.41
N SER A 19 -22.15 -6.35 4.54
CA SER A 19 -21.68 -7.52 5.30
C SER A 19 -20.89 -8.64 4.60
N LEU A 20 -19.59 -8.68 4.96
CA LEU A 20 -18.77 -9.86 5.31
C LEU A 20 -19.47 -11.23 5.22
N VAL A 21 -18.99 -12.10 4.32
CA VAL A 21 -19.15 -13.57 4.45
C VAL A 21 -17.86 -14.27 4.00
N ASN A 22 -17.43 -15.20 4.86
CA ASN A 22 -16.27 -16.08 4.73
C ASN A 22 -16.27 -16.89 3.42
N LEU A 23 -15.11 -16.97 2.77
CA LEU A 23 -14.85 -17.84 1.62
C LEU A 23 -14.30 -19.18 2.14
N ASP A 24 -15.15 -20.19 2.22
CA ASP A 24 -14.72 -21.59 2.29
C ASP A 24 -14.42 -22.12 0.89
N ILE A 25 -13.23 -22.69 0.76
CA ILE A 25 -12.64 -23.24 -0.46
C ILE A 25 -13.19 -24.65 -0.67
N VAL A 26 -13.89 -24.90 -1.79
CA VAL A 26 -14.17 -26.27 -2.25
C VAL A 26 -13.47 -26.50 -3.58
N ARG A 27 -12.56 -27.47 -3.57
CA ARG A 27 -11.76 -27.96 -4.71
C ARG A 27 -12.65 -28.76 -5.66
N THR A 28 -12.58 -28.48 -6.96
CA THR A 28 -13.14 -29.33 -8.01
C THR A 28 -12.10 -30.35 -8.49
N SER A 29 -12.41 -31.64 -8.41
CA SER A 29 -11.69 -32.72 -9.09
C SER A 29 -12.33 -33.05 -10.44
N SER A 30 -11.48 -33.15 -11.45
CA SER A 30 -11.67 -33.70 -12.79
C SER A 30 -12.20 -35.14 -12.81
N ASP A 31 -13.06 -35.52 -13.77
CA ASP A 31 -12.72 -36.31 -14.98
C ASP A 31 -13.99 -36.77 -15.78
N PRO A 32 -13.91 -37.43 -16.97
CA PRO A 32 -14.70 -37.05 -18.14
C PRO A 32 -15.64 -38.15 -18.70
N GLY A 33 -16.53 -37.73 -19.61
CA GLY A 33 -16.99 -38.54 -20.74
C GLY A 33 -18.17 -39.49 -20.52
N HIS A 34 -19.33 -39.18 -21.13
CA HIS A 34 -20.10 -40.21 -21.83
C HIS A 34 -21.01 -39.66 -22.93
N LYS A 35 -20.96 -40.38 -24.06
CA LYS A 35 -21.65 -40.17 -25.34
C LYS A 35 -23.19 -40.16 -25.21
N SER A 36 -23.83 -39.35 -26.04
CA SER A 36 -25.26 -39.44 -26.37
C SER A 36 -25.54 -40.62 -27.29
N PRO A 37 -26.77 -41.16 -27.26
CA PRO A 37 -27.47 -41.38 -28.51
C PRO A 37 -28.89 -40.80 -28.51
N VAL A 38 -29.27 -40.41 -29.72
CA VAL A 38 -30.57 -39.91 -30.16
C VAL A 38 -31.62 -41.03 -30.06
N GLY A 39 -32.81 -40.67 -29.57
CA GLY A 39 -34.01 -41.51 -29.62
C GLY A 39 -35.24 -40.61 -29.60
N GLU A 40 -35.98 -40.60 -30.71
CA GLU A 40 -37.20 -39.84 -30.91
C GLU A 40 -38.38 -40.34 -30.06
N THR A 41 -39.37 -39.44 -29.96
CA THR A 41 -40.82 -39.66 -29.80
C THR A 41 -41.45 -39.70 -28.39
N GLN A 42 -42.53 -38.93 -28.31
CA GLN A 42 -43.62 -38.92 -27.32
C GLN A 42 -43.37 -38.23 -25.98
N ARG A 43 -43.89 -36.99 -25.87
CA ARG A 43 -44.91 -36.60 -24.87
C ARG A 43 -45.38 -35.15 -25.10
N GLN A 44 -46.29 -34.99 -26.05
CA GLN A 44 -47.35 -34.01 -25.91
C GLN A 44 -48.22 -34.46 -24.72
N ARG A 45 -48.10 -33.79 -23.56
CA ARG A 45 -49.08 -33.68 -22.47
C ARG A 45 -48.36 -33.30 -21.18
N SER A 46 -48.35 -32.00 -20.85
CA SER A 46 -48.44 -31.50 -19.45
C SER A 46 -48.46 -29.97 -19.34
N ASP A 47 -48.89 -29.20 -20.35
CA ASP A 47 -49.02 -27.73 -20.19
C ASP A 47 -50.29 -27.28 -19.44
N ARG A 48 -51.15 -28.20 -19.00
CA ARG A 48 -52.41 -27.86 -18.33
C ARG A 48 -52.34 -27.73 -16.80
N SER A 49 -51.21 -28.04 -16.17
CA SER A 49 -51.10 -28.05 -14.69
C SER A 49 -50.51 -26.78 -14.07
N LEU A 50 -49.90 -25.88 -14.85
CA LEU A 50 -49.32 -24.63 -14.32
C LEU A 50 -50.37 -23.51 -14.13
N HIS A 51 -51.53 -23.61 -14.78
CA HIS A 51 -52.60 -22.60 -14.71
C HIS A 51 -53.33 -22.53 -13.35
N LYS A 52 -53.05 -23.44 -12.39
CA LYS A 52 -53.86 -23.61 -11.18
C LYS A 52 -53.23 -23.13 -9.87
N ALA A 53 -52.07 -22.48 -9.91
CA ALA A 53 -51.32 -22.10 -8.70
C ALA A 53 -50.83 -20.64 -8.68
N TRP A 54 -51.60 -19.71 -9.25
CA TRP A 54 -51.33 -18.27 -9.16
C TRP A 54 -52.38 -17.64 -8.24
N HIS A 55 -52.00 -17.34 -7.00
CA HIS A 55 -52.79 -16.45 -6.15
C HIS A 55 -52.10 -15.09 -6.16
N SER A 56 -52.64 -14.18 -6.96
CA SER A 56 -52.12 -12.83 -7.09
C SER A 56 -53.09 -11.84 -6.45
N THR A 57 -52.67 -11.18 -5.37
CA THR A 57 -53.23 -9.85 -5.06
C THR A 57 -52.63 -8.84 -6.05
N GLU A 58 -53.31 -7.72 -6.30
CA GLU A 58 -52.85 -6.72 -7.29
C GLU A 58 -51.41 -6.25 -7.04
N GLU A 59 -50.95 -6.32 -5.79
CA GLU A 59 -49.65 -5.84 -5.34
C GLU A 59 -48.58 -6.94 -5.20
N THR A 60 -48.93 -8.23 -5.10
CA THR A 60 -47.92 -9.28 -4.86
C THR A 60 -48.21 -10.59 -5.60
N ILE A 61 -47.17 -11.19 -6.18
CA ILE A 61 -47.24 -12.54 -6.76
C ILE A 61 -46.75 -13.54 -5.71
N LEU A 62 -47.61 -14.49 -5.35
CA LEU A 62 -47.26 -15.65 -4.53
C LEU A 62 -47.12 -16.86 -5.44
N ILE A 63 -45.95 -17.49 -5.39
CA ILE A 63 -45.66 -18.71 -6.14
C ILE A 63 -45.40 -19.84 -5.14
N PRO A 64 -45.90 -21.07 -5.36
CA PRO A 64 -45.52 -22.20 -4.52
C PRO A 64 -44.00 -22.38 -4.47
N ASP A 65 -43.47 -22.77 -3.30
CA ASP A 65 -42.04 -23.07 -3.12
C ASP A 65 -41.66 -24.36 -3.85
N ASP A 66 -41.45 -24.26 -5.17
CA ASP A 66 -40.88 -25.28 -6.03
C ASP A 66 -39.39 -24.97 -6.29
N ALA A 67 -38.52 -25.95 -6.03
CA ALA A 67 -37.08 -25.83 -6.22
C ALA A 67 -36.67 -25.41 -7.65
N LYS A 68 -37.40 -25.83 -8.68
CA LYS A 68 -37.14 -25.44 -10.07
C LYS A 68 -37.46 -23.98 -10.31
N ILE A 69 -38.61 -23.52 -9.80
CA ILE A 69 -39.04 -22.14 -9.96
C ILE A 69 -38.10 -21.23 -9.18
N LYS A 70 -37.79 -21.59 -7.94
CA LYS A 70 -36.82 -20.87 -7.11
C LYS A 70 -35.47 -20.68 -7.82
N SER A 71 -34.90 -21.76 -8.37
CA SER A 71 -33.64 -21.68 -9.12
C SER A 71 -33.74 -20.77 -10.35
N LEU A 72 -34.88 -20.76 -11.04
CA LEU A 72 -35.09 -19.84 -12.17
C LEU A 72 -35.16 -18.37 -11.72
N LEU A 73 -35.87 -18.07 -10.63
CA LEU A 73 -35.95 -16.72 -10.06
C LEU A 73 -34.59 -16.22 -9.60
N GLU A 74 -33.80 -17.08 -8.95
CA GLU A 74 -32.42 -16.79 -8.54
C GLU A 74 -31.51 -16.52 -9.75
N ARG A 75 -31.60 -17.34 -10.80
CA ARG A 75 -30.83 -17.13 -12.05
C ARG A 75 -31.23 -15.86 -12.81
N LEU A 76 -32.48 -15.43 -12.68
CA LEU A 76 -32.97 -14.16 -13.21
C LEU A 76 -32.60 -12.97 -12.31
N CYS A 77 -31.98 -13.22 -11.15
CA CYS A 77 -31.71 -12.23 -10.12
C CYS A 77 -32.97 -11.44 -9.72
N LEU A 78 -34.13 -12.10 -9.65
CA LEU A 78 -35.39 -11.48 -9.25
C LEU A 78 -35.50 -11.48 -7.71
N PRO A 79 -35.56 -10.30 -7.06
CA PRO A 79 -35.77 -10.22 -5.61
C PRO A 79 -37.08 -10.88 -5.18
N HIS A 80 -37.00 -11.84 -4.27
CA HIS A 80 -38.16 -12.54 -3.70
C HIS A 80 -37.87 -12.98 -2.26
N ARG A 81 -38.91 -13.21 -1.46
CA ARG A 81 -38.83 -13.73 -0.08
C ARG A 81 -39.47 -15.10 0.03
N VAL A 82 -38.94 -15.95 0.89
CA VAL A 82 -39.55 -17.26 1.20
C VAL A 82 -40.36 -17.10 2.48
N GLU A 83 -41.69 -17.16 2.39
CA GLU A 83 -42.62 -17.01 3.52
C GLU A 83 -43.66 -18.14 3.47
N GLY A 84 -43.80 -18.92 4.55
CA GLY A 84 -44.88 -19.90 4.71
C GLY A 84 -44.96 -21.00 3.63
N GLY A 85 -43.84 -21.41 3.04
CA GLY A 85 -43.82 -22.38 1.93
C GLY A 85 -44.19 -21.79 0.57
N SER A 86 -44.10 -20.47 0.43
CA SER A 86 -44.31 -19.73 -0.81
C SER A 86 -43.19 -18.73 -1.09
N LEU A 87 -42.93 -18.49 -2.37
CA LEU A 87 -42.04 -17.46 -2.87
C LEU A 87 -42.88 -16.20 -3.12
N ARG A 88 -42.65 -15.17 -2.30
CA ARG A 88 -43.31 -13.87 -2.39
C ARG A 88 -42.46 -12.90 -3.20
N ILE A 89 -43.00 -12.43 -4.30
CA ILE A 89 -42.42 -11.36 -5.12
C ILE A 89 -42.99 -10.03 -4.63
N MET A 90 -42.12 -9.05 -4.40
CA MET A 90 -42.49 -7.74 -3.87
C MET A 90 -43.21 -6.90 -4.95
N GLU A 91 -43.75 -5.76 -4.54
CA GLU A 91 -44.65 -4.95 -5.36
C GLU A 91 -44.02 -4.43 -6.65
N ALA A 92 -42.82 -3.84 -6.56
CA ALA A 92 -42.12 -3.28 -7.71
C ALA A 92 -41.81 -4.35 -8.77
N GLU A 93 -41.33 -5.52 -8.34
CA GLU A 93 -41.02 -6.66 -9.20
C GLU A 93 -42.29 -7.27 -9.80
N THR A 94 -43.39 -7.28 -9.06
CA THR A 94 -44.69 -7.78 -9.52
C THR A 94 -45.20 -6.96 -10.71
N VAL A 95 -45.13 -5.62 -10.62
CA VAL A 95 -45.52 -4.72 -11.71
C VAL A 95 -44.68 -4.97 -12.96
N ILE A 96 -43.36 -5.14 -12.80
CA ILE A 96 -42.44 -5.42 -13.90
C ILE A 96 -42.78 -6.76 -14.56
N LEU A 97 -42.97 -7.82 -13.78
CA LEU A 97 -43.29 -9.15 -14.31
C LEU A 97 -44.65 -9.19 -15.01
N ARG A 98 -45.67 -8.54 -14.46
CA ARG A 98 -46.98 -8.43 -15.12
C ARG A 98 -46.89 -7.67 -16.44
N SER A 99 -46.10 -6.59 -16.48
CA SER A 99 -45.87 -5.80 -17.69
C SER A 99 -45.14 -6.60 -18.78
N LEU A 100 -44.23 -7.50 -18.39
CA LEU A 100 -43.46 -8.32 -19.32
C LEU A 100 -44.21 -9.56 -19.82
N PHE A 101 -44.86 -10.29 -18.92
CA PHE A 101 -45.44 -11.60 -19.21
C PHE A 101 -46.94 -11.57 -19.51
N LYS A 102 -47.64 -10.47 -19.16
CA LYS A 102 -49.09 -10.29 -19.35
C LYS A 102 -49.86 -11.59 -19.04
N PRO A 103 -49.83 -12.06 -17.78
CA PRO A 103 -50.35 -13.38 -17.41
C PRO A 103 -51.85 -13.58 -17.71
N GLU A 104 -52.59 -12.49 -17.90
CA GLU A 104 -54.01 -12.45 -18.26
C GLU A 104 -54.27 -12.62 -19.77
N ALA A 105 -53.22 -12.61 -20.61
CA ALA A 105 -53.34 -12.82 -22.05
C ALA A 105 -53.70 -14.27 -22.36
N GLN A 106 -54.77 -14.47 -23.12
CA GLN A 106 -55.39 -15.77 -23.40
C GLN A 106 -54.55 -16.65 -24.35
N GLU A 107 -53.62 -16.05 -25.10
CA GLU A 107 -52.66 -16.74 -25.97
C GLU A 107 -51.26 -16.09 -25.87
N TRP A 108 -50.23 -16.91 -25.64
CA TRP A 108 -48.83 -16.49 -25.68
C TRP A 108 -48.26 -16.69 -27.09
N LEU A 109 -48.61 -15.80 -28.02
CA LEU A 109 -47.98 -15.74 -29.34
C LEU A 109 -46.64 -14.98 -29.23
N ALA A 110 -45.62 -15.65 -28.68
CA ALA A 110 -44.28 -15.09 -28.60
C ALA A 110 -43.50 -15.37 -29.90
N VAL A 111 -43.37 -14.36 -30.77
CA VAL A 111 -42.60 -14.46 -32.01
C VAL A 111 -41.14 -14.10 -31.72
N GLY A 112 -40.21 -14.96 -32.11
CA GLY A 112 -38.78 -14.71 -31.92
C GLY A 112 -37.93 -15.97 -31.84
N SER A 113 -36.70 -15.85 -32.34
CA SER A 113 -35.67 -16.89 -32.31
C SER A 113 -34.99 -16.98 -30.94
N THR A 114 -34.87 -15.84 -30.24
CA THR A 114 -34.21 -15.73 -28.92
C THR A 114 -35.22 -15.44 -27.80
N THR A 115 -34.86 -15.77 -26.55
CA THR A 115 -35.70 -15.49 -25.37
C THR A 115 -36.03 -14.00 -25.23
N LEU A 116 -35.09 -13.11 -25.58
CA LEU A 116 -35.28 -11.66 -25.51
C LEU A 116 -36.23 -11.15 -26.60
N GLU A 117 -36.17 -11.70 -27.83
CA GLU A 117 -37.13 -11.36 -28.88
C GLU A 117 -38.55 -11.78 -28.50
N ARG A 118 -38.69 -12.98 -27.94
CA ARG A 118 -39.98 -13.50 -27.43
C ARG A 118 -40.52 -12.62 -26.31
N LEU A 119 -39.67 -12.24 -25.35
CA LEU A 119 -40.03 -11.31 -24.28
C LEU A 119 -40.42 -9.93 -24.82
N SER A 120 -39.72 -9.42 -25.82
CA SER A 120 -40.03 -8.13 -26.47
C SER A 120 -41.40 -8.17 -27.16
N SER A 121 -41.71 -9.28 -27.84
CA SER A 121 -43.01 -9.53 -28.48
C SER A 121 -44.14 -9.57 -27.45
N LEU A 122 -43.93 -10.22 -26.31
CA LEU A 122 -44.94 -10.32 -25.24
C LEU A 122 -45.16 -8.98 -24.53
N ALA A 123 -44.07 -8.31 -24.17
CA ALA A 123 -44.10 -7.03 -23.47
C ALA A 123 -44.74 -5.93 -24.35
N GLY A 124 -44.57 -6.00 -25.68
CA GLY A 124 -45.04 -4.98 -26.62
C GLY A 124 -44.06 -3.81 -26.77
N PHE A 125 -42.84 -3.96 -26.25
CA PHE A 125 -41.74 -3.00 -26.35
C PHE A 125 -40.40 -3.76 -26.42
N PRO A 126 -39.35 -3.18 -27.02
CA PRO A 126 -38.06 -3.86 -27.16
C PRO A 126 -37.36 -4.07 -25.80
N VAL A 127 -37.08 -5.33 -25.46
CA VAL A 127 -36.32 -5.74 -24.27
C VAL A 127 -34.89 -6.09 -24.69
N LYS A 128 -33.91 -5.36 -24.15
CA LYS A 128 -32.48 -5.57 -24.42
C LYS A 128 -31.79 -6.34 -23.29
N SER A 129 -30.66 -6.98 -23.60
CA SER A 129 -29.82 -7.62 -22.59
C SER A 129 -29.30 -6.57 -21.59
N LYS A 130 -29.57 -6.77 -20.29
CA LYS A 130 -29.11 -5.90 -19.21
C LYS A 130 -27.60 -5.99 -18.97
N SER A 131 -27.01 -7.16 -19.19
CA SER A 131 -25.59 -7.43 -18.97
C SER A 131 -25.05 -8.35 -20.08
N PRO A 132 -24.81 -7.80 -21.29
CA PRO A 132 -24.30 -8.60 -22.41
C PRO A 132 -22.82 -9.00 -22.22
N ASN A 133 -22.07 -8.22 -21.45
CA ASN A 133 -20.63 -8.40 -21.24
C ASN A 133 -20.35 -8.64 -19.76
N TYR A 134 -19.47 -9.57 -19.47
CA TYR A 134 -18.98 -9.85 -18.12
C TYR A 134 -17.45 -9.71 -18.12
N VAL A 135 -16.93 -8.98 -17.14
CA VAL A 135 -15.49 -8.85 -16.95
C VAL A 135 -15.08 -9.79 -15.81
N GLY A 136 -14.33 -10.83 -16.14
CA GLY A 136 -13.73 -11.71 -15.14
C GLY A 136 -12.50 -11.06 -14.51
N ALA A 137 -12.34 -11.23 -13.20
CA ALA A 137 -11.13 -10.82 -12.48
C ALA A 137 -10.55 -12.01 -11.71
N ARG A 138 -9.21 -12.04 -11.59
CA ARG A 138 -8.49 -12.94 -10.68
C ARG A 138 -7.73 -12.09 -9.68
N MET A 139 -7.70 -12.55 -8.44
CA MET A 139 -6.98 -11.84 -7.38
C MET A 139 -5.48 -11.81 -7.70
N GLY A 140 -4.95 -10.60 -7.86
CA GLY A 140 -3.55 -10.34 -8.12
C GLY A 140 -2.73 -10.28 -6.84
N ARG A 141 -1.58 -9.61 -6.87
CA ARG A 141 -0.79 -9.41 -5.65
C ARG A 141 -1.57 -8.51 -4.68
N PRO A 142 -1.72 -8.90 -3.39
CA PRO A 142 -2.33 -8.04 -2.38
C PRO A 142 -1.60 -6.70 -2.24
N GLU A 143 -2.32 -5.72 -1.72
CA GLU A 143 -1.76 -4.41 -1.37
C GLU A 143 -0.56 -4.56 -0.42
N LYS A 144 0.44 -3.69 -0.58
CA LYS A 144 1.58 -3.60 0.32
C LYS A 144 1.58 -2.23 0.97
N ALA A 145 1.52 -2.19 2.30
CA ALA A 145 1.78 -1.00 3.11
C ALA A 145 2.69 -1.40 4.29
N LYS A 146 4.01 -1.32 4.08
CA LYS A 146 4.98 -1.79 5.08
C LYS A 146 6.29 -1.03 4.99
N GLU A 147 6.92 -0.81 6.13
CA GLU A 147 8.29 -0.31 6.26
C GLU A 147 9.27 -1.07 5.37
N ARG A 148 10.15 -0.35 4.69
CA ARG A 148 11.18 -0.96 3.87
C ARG A 148 12.40 -1.31 4.73
N VAL A 149 12.34 -2.48 5.34
CA VAL A 149 13.38 -2.96 6.27
C VAL A 149 14.38 -3.84 5.52
N MET A 150 15.67 -3.62 5.77
CA MET A 150 16.72 -4.57 5.37
C MET A 150 16.58 -5.88 6.16
N THR A 151 17.00 -7.01 5.59
CA THR A 151 17.03 -8.27 6.34
C THR A 151 18.49 -8.61 6.68
N PRO A 152 18.89 -8.60 7.95
CA PRO A 152 18.18 -8.17 9.17
C PRO A 152 18.02 -6.64 9.28
N LYS A 153 17.10 -6.18 10.16
CA LYS A 153 16.83 -4.74 10.42
C LYS A 153 18.12 -4.02 10.80
N VAL A 154 18.38 -2.87 10.20
CA VAL A 154 19.56 -2.04 10.44
C VAL A 154 19.10 -0.67 10.95
N HIS A 155 19.75 -0.17 12.00
CA HIS A 155 19.55 1.17 12.56
C HIS A 155 20.69 2.13 12.18
N CYS A 156 21.91 1.62 12.00
CA CYS A 156 23.11 2.42 11.70
C CYS A 156 23.95 1.76 10.60
N LEU A 157 24.44 2.53 9.62
CA LEU A 157 25.44 2.05 8.65
C LEU A 157 26.84 2.07 9.29
N PHE A 158 27.01 1.29 10.34
CA PHE A 158 28.28 1.13 11.06
C PHE A 158 28.70 -0.34 10.99
N PRO A 159 29.95 -0.67 10.61
CA PRO A 159 30.40 -2.04 10.49
C PRO A 159 30.52 -2.70 11.86
N THR A 160 29.95 -3.88 12.05
CA THR A 160 30.11 -4.71 13.25
C THR A 160 30.94 -5.96 12.99
N GLY A 161 31.27 -6.26 11.73
CA GLY A 161 31.98 -7.48 11.35
C GLY A 161 31.27 -8.73 11.87
N GLN A 162 32.05 -9.64 12.43
CA GLN A 162 31.56 -10.82 13.17
C GLN A 162 31.33 -10.55 14.66
N PHE A 163 31.71 -9.35 15.14
CA PHE A 163 31.73 -9.03 16.57
C PHE A 163 30.34 -8.84 17.15
N GLY A 164 29.36 -8.36 16.37
CA GLY A 164 27.97 -8.15 16.78
C GLY A 164 27.03 -9.36 16.66
N GLY A 165 27.57 -10.58 16.51
CA GLY A 165 26.77 -11.80 16.43
C GLY A 165 25.82 -11.88 15.22
N THR A 166 24.83 -12.78 15.29
CA THR A 166 23.84 -12.99 14.21
C THR A 166 22.97 -11.75 13.98
N ARG A 167 22.71 -10.98 15.05
CA ARG A 167 21.88 -9.77 15.02
C ARG A 167 22.63 -8.51 14.55
N ARG A 168 23.96 -8.59 14.41
CA ARG A 168 24.84 -7.48 14.01
C ARG A 168 24.69 -6.29 14.97
N ASP A 169 24.67 -6.57 16.26
CA ASP A 169 24.44 -5.57 17.30
C ASP A 169 25.75 -4.86 17.68
N ILE A 170 25.74 -3.53 17.65
CA ILE A 170 26.88 -2.68 18.02
C ILE A 170 27.10 -2.74 19.55
N VAL A 171 26.03 -2.86 20.34
CA VAL A 171 26.11 -2.95 21.80
C VAL A 171 26.68 -4.29 22.26
N GLU A 172 26.40 -5.36 21.51
CA GLU A 172 27.05 -6.66 21.75
C GLU A 172 28.52 -6.63 21.34
N ALA A 173 28.82 -5.99 20.21
CA ALA A 173 30.19 -5.84 19.72
C ALA A 173 31.06 -5.00 20.68
N SER A 174 30.50 -4.00 21.38
CA SER A 174 31.27 -3.15 22.29
C SER A 174 31.77 -3.87 23.54
N LYS A 175 31.09 -4.94 23.97
CA LYS A 175 31.51 -5.76 25.11
C LYS A 175 32.81 -6.55 24.84
N LYS A 176 33.27 -6.61 23.59
CA LYS A 176 34.50 -7.32 23.21
C LYS A 176 35.71 -6.40 23.33
N LEU A 177 36.79 -6.90 23.93
CA LEU A 177 38.02 -6.15 24.22
C LEU A 177 38.77 -5.69 22.96
N ALA A 178 38.73 -6.47 21.88
CA ALA A 178 39.44 -6.16 20.65
C ALA A 178 38.51 -6.33 19.44
N VAL A 179 38.18 -5.21 18.80
CA VAL A 179 37.34 -5.18 17.60
C VAL A 179 38.14 -4.52 16.48
N SER A 180 38.50 -5.31 15.46
CA SER A 180 39.17 -4.80 14.26
C SER A 180 38.19 -4.81 13.09
N LEU A 181 37.97 -3.65 12.49
CA LEU A 181 36.96 -3.45 11.45
C LEU A 181 37.56 -2.72 10.26
N GLU A 182 37.08 -3.05 9.07
CA GLU A 182 37.40 -2.35 7.84
C GLU A 182 36.65 -1.01 7.82
N VAL A 183 37.38 0.07 8.07
CA VAL A 183 36.86 1.44 8.08
C VAL A 183 37.79 2.37 7.31
N VAL A 184 37.21 3.49 6.87
CA VAL A 184 37.97 4.57 6.21
C VAL A 184 39.18 4.99 7.05
N ASP A 185 40.33 5.15 6.40
CA ASP A 185 41.54 5.67 7.00
C ASP A 185 41.57 7.20 6.85
N ARG A 186 41.36 7.93 7.94
CA ARG A 186 41.46 9.40 7.95
C ARG A 186 42.33 9.85 9.11
N SER A 187 43.03 10.95 8.91
CA SER A 187 43.75 11.65 9.97
C SER A 187 43.34 13.11 10.02
N CYS A 188 43.32 13.66 11.23
CA CYS A 188 43.13 15.09 11.41
C CYS A 188 44.45 15.84 11.13
N PRO A 189 44.49 16.82 10.22
CA PRO A 189 45.71 17.60 9.97
C PRO A 189 46.11 18.49 11.16
N ASN A 190 45.19 18.80 12.08
CA ASN A 190 45.45 19.69 13.21
C ASN A 190 46.04 18.97 14.44
N CYS A 191 45.64 17.73 14.70
CA CYS A 191 46.08 16.96 15.87
C CYS A 191 46.79 15.64 15.52
N ASP A 192 46.99 15.36 14.23
CA ASP A 192 47.55 14.13 13.64
C ASP A 192 46.99 12.82 14.22
N THR A 193 45.78 12.89 14.77
CA THR A 193 45.10 11.74 15.36
C THR A 193 44.29 11.03 14.28
N TRP A 194 44.42 9.71 14.23
CA TRP A 194 43.60 8.86 13.38
C TRP A 194 42.15 8.84 13.88
N GLU A 195 41.19 9.08 12.98
CA GLU A 195 39.77 9.12 13.32
C GLU A 195 38.91 8.79 12.10
N PRO A 196 38.04 7.75 12.14
CA PRO A 196 37.17 7.40 11.01
C PRO A 196 36.05 8.42 10.75
N ARG A 197 35.73 9.29 11.72
CA ARG A 197 34.74 10.36 11.57
C ARG A 197 35.25 11.51 10.69
N VAL A 198 34.34 12.20 10.01
CA VAL A 198 34.64 13.37 9.17
C VAL A 198 35.11 14.57 9.99
N LYS A 199 34.55 14.74 11.20
CA LYS A 199 34.98 15.76 12.15
C LYS A 199 35.77 15.11 13.28
N CYS A 200 36.94 15.67 13.59
CA CYS A 200 37.74 15.22 14.72
C CYS A 200 37.03 15.56 16.04
N PRO A 201 36.85 14.60 16.96
CA PRO A 201 36.23 14.85 18.26
C PRO A 201 37.09 15.74 19.17
N ALA A 202 38.42 15.73 18.99
CA ALA A 202 39.35 16.43 19.87
C ALA A 202 39.50 17.92 19.52
N CYS A 203 39.55 18.27 18.23
CA CYS A 203 39.77 19.66 17.80
C CYS A 203 38.66 20.24 16.90
N GLY A 204 37.65 19.45 16.52
CA GLY A 204 36.55 19.90 15.66
C GLY A 204 36.91 20.07 14.17
N GLY A 205 38.19 19.99 13.80
CA GLY A 205 38.67 20.10 12.42
C GLY A 205 38.21 18.96 11.50
N LEU A 206 38.17 19.22 10.20
CA LEU A 206 37.86 18.21 9.19
C LEU A 206 39.04 17.26 8.99
N THR A 207 38.78 15.95 9.08
CA THR A 207 39.79 14.91 8.82
C THR A 207 39.96 14.69 7.32
N VAL A 208 41.16 14.29 6.90
CA VAL A 208 41.50 14.02 5.49
C VAL A 208 41.75 12.53 5.29
N GLU A 209 41.26 11.98 4.18
CA GLU A 209 41.44 10.58 3.81
C GLU A 209 42.90 10.29 3.45
N ARG A 210 43.41 9.17 3.97
CA ARG A 210 44.74 8.65 3.62
C ARG A 210 44.56 7.44 2.71
N PHE A 211 45.21 7.49 1.55
CA PHE A 211 45.23 6.38 0.61
C PHE A 211 46.46 5.51 0.88
N SER A 212 46.25 4.20 0.99
CA SER A 212 47.32 3.23 1.21
C SER A 212 47.18 2.06 0.24
N CYS A 213 48.33 1.51 -0.18
CA CYS A 213 48.32 0.28 -0.97
C CYS A 213 47.90 -0.90 -0.10
N PRO A 214 46.88 -1.70 -0.49
CA PRO A 214 46.41 -2.83 0.31
C PRO A 214 47.44 -3.96 0.42
N ARG A 215 48.47 -4.00 -0.45
CA ARG A 215 49.50 -5.05 -0.46
C ARG A 215 50.76 -4.66 0.32
N CYS A 216 51.30 -3.47 0.10
CA CYS A 216 52.58 -3.04 0.70
C CYS A 216 52.45 -1.90 1.73
N GLY A 217 51.25 -1.35 1.93
CA GLY A 217 51.01 -0.27 2.89
C GLY A 217 51.55 1.10 2.49
N LEU A 218 52.16 1.24 1.31
CA LEU A 218 52.70 2.52 0.84
C LEU A 218 51.59 3.58 0.72
N LEU A 219 51.81 4.73 1.35
CA LEU A 219 50.90 5.87 1.30
C LEU A 219 51.02 6.61 -0.03
N GLY A 220 49.88 6.98 -0.59
CA GLY A 220 49.80 7.78 -1.81
C GLY A 220 48.51 7.53 -2.56
N PRO A 221 47.90 8.54 -3.17
CA PRO A 221 46.72 8.34 -4.01
C PRO A 221 47.08 7.71 -5.37
N GLY A 222 46.13 7.02 -5.98
CA GLY A 222 46.25 6.47 -7.33
C GLY A 222 46.78 5.05 -7.37
N VAL A 223 47.73 4.79 -8.25
CA VAL A 223 48.32 3.45 -8.43
C VAL A 223 49.62 3.36 -7.65
N CYS A 224 49.76 2.29 -6.86
CA CYS A 224 50.97 2.07 -6.09
C CYS A 224 52.17 1.81 -7.01
N LYS A 225 53.23 2.62 -6.87
CA LYS A 225 54.47 2.50 -7.64
C LYS A 225 55.16 1.13 -7.50
N ASN A 226 54.96 0.43 -6.38
CA ASN A 226 55.65 -0.82 -6.08
C ASN A 226 54.85 -2.08 -6.44
N CYS A 227 53.51 -2.01 -6.38
CA CYS A 227 52.65 -3.18 -6.59
C CYS A 227 51.76 -3.07 -7.82
N ASN A 228 51.70 -1.89 -8.45
CA ASN A 228 50.80 -1.59 -9.56
C ASN A 228 49.32 -1.91 -9.28
N VAL A 229 48.89 -1.72 -8.02
CA VAL A 229 47.51 -1.89 -7.55
C VAL A 229 46.96 -0.53 -7.13
N GLU A 230 45.67 -0.30 -7.35
CA GLU A 230 44.97 0.89 -6.86
C GLU A 230 45.02 0.99 -5.33
N THR A 231 45.35 2.18 -4.84
CA THR A 231 45.37 2.47 -3.41
C THR A 231 43.95 2.64 -2.87
N VAL A 232 43.70 2.12 -1.67
CA VAL A 232 42.40 2.18 -1.00
C VAL A 232 42.43 3.18 0.15
N ALA A 233 41.29 3.79 0.43
CA ALA A 233 41.11 4.75 1.53
C ALA A 233 40.61 4.09 2.82
N TYR A 234 40.73 2.78 2.97
CA TYR A 234 40.25 2.04 4.13
C TYR A 234 41.26 0.97 4.56
N LYS A 235 41.26 0.63 5.85
CA LYS A 235 42.10 -0.42 6.41
C LYS A 235 41.41 -1.09 7.60
N ASN A 236 41.82 -2.31 7.93
CA ASN A 236 41.41 -2.95 9.18
C ASN A 236 42.07 -2.22 10.34
N SER A 237 41.28 -1.49 11.11
CA SER A 237 41.75 -0.68 12.23
C SER A 237 41.11 -1.17 13.54
N PRO A 238 41.89 -1.22 14.64
CA PRO A 238 41.31 -1.49 15.96
C PRO A 238 40.43 -0.31 16.37
N LEU A 239 39.19 -0.61 16.77
CA LEU A 239 38.21 0.37 17.23
C LEU A 239 37.72 0.00 18.62
N ASP A 240 37.82 0.96 19.54
CA ASP A 240 37.16 0.87 20.84
C ASP A 240 35.69 1.30 20.71
N LEU A 241 34.83 0.31 20.45
CA LEU A 241 33.39 0.53 20.32
C LEU A 241 32.73 0.95 21.63
N SER A 242 33.27 0.55 22.78
CA SER A 242 32.75 0.94 24.09
C SER A 242 32.91 2.44 24.29
N ARG A 243 34.13 2.96 24.05
CA ARG A 243 34.39 4.40 24.11
C ARG A 243 33.52 5.19 23.13
N ILE A 244 33.39 4.71 21.88
CA ILE A 244 32.57 5.39 20.85
C ILE A 244 31.10 5.48 21.28
N LEU A 245 30.53 4.40 21.83
CA LEU A 245 29.14 4.39 22.29
C LEU A 245 28.92 5.29 23.51
N GLU A 246 29.85 5.29 24.47
CA GLU A 246 29.77 6.15 25.65
C GLU A 246 29.87 7.64 25.28
N GLU A 247 30.81 8.00 24.41
CA GLU A 247 30.94 9.37 23.88
C GLU A 247 29.67 9.80 23.15
N ALA A 248 29.12 8.92 22.31
CA ALA A 248 27.90 9.18 21.56
C ALA A 248 26.69 9.36 22.50
N GLY A 249 26.56 8.51 23.52
CA GLY A 249 25.52 8.62 24.54
C GLY A 249 25.59 9.92 25.33
N LYS A 250 26.80 10.31 25.77
CA LYS A 250 27.06 11.58 26.48
C LYS A 250 26.72 12.78 25.62
N ARG A 251 27.14 12.79 24.34
CA ARG A 251 26.87 13.90 23.42
C ARG A 251 25.37 14.10 23.17
N LEU A 252 24.62 13.01 23.05
CA LEU A 252 23.17 13.06 22.84
C LEU A 252 22.38 13.34 24.14
N GLY A 253 23.04 13.40 25.31
CA GLY A 253 22.35 13.54 26.60
C GLY A 253 21.43 12.36 26.93
N LEU A 254 21.73 11.16 26.41
CA LEU A 254 20.91 9.97 26.64
C LEU A 254 21.26 9.38 28.02
N GLY A 255 20.28 9.37 28.93
CA GLY A 255 20.44 8.74 30.25
C GLY A 255 20.60 7.20 30.18
N LYS A 256 19.99 6.56 29.18
CA LYS A 256 20.13 5.12 28.92
C LYS A 256 20.38 4.87 27.43
N ILE A 257 21.43 4.12 27.13
CA ILE A 257 21.72 3.62 25.78
C ILE A 257 20.70 2.51 25.47
N PRO A 258 20.10 2.47 24.25
CA PRO A 258 19.20 1.40 23.85
C PRO A 258 19.87 0.02 23.99
N ASP A 259 19.10 -0.99 24.42
CA ASP A 259 19.63 -2.32 24.71
C ASP A 259 20.17 -3.05 23.44
N SER A 260 19.73 -2.62 22.26
CA SER A 260 20.17 -3.19 20.97
C SER A 260 20.24 -2.12 19.87
N VAL A 261 21.39 -2.02 19.20
CA VAL A 261 21.60 -1.11 18.06
C VAL A 261 22.17 -1.91 16.90
N LYS A 262 21.34 -2.19 15.88
CA LYS A 262 21.72 -3.05 14.77
C LYS A 262 22.55 -2.28 13.73
N GLY A 263 23.77 -2.73 13.51
CA GLY A 263 24.70 -2.23 12.50
C GLY A 263 24.67 -3.04 11.20
N ALA A 264 25.71 -2.86 10.40
CA ALA A 264 25.95 -3.59 9.15
C ALA A 264 27.09 -4.61 9.32
N LYS A 265 27.05 -5.74 8.60
CA LYS A 265 28.14 -6.73 8.65
C LYS A 265 29.46 -6.13 8.16
N GLY A 266 29.38 -5.30 7.13
CA GLY A 266 30.48 -4.54 6.56
C GLY A 266 29.90 -3.45 5.68
N LEU A 267 30.68 -2.41 5.43
CA LEU A 267 30.25 -1.31 4.61
C LEU A 267 30.45 -1.65 3.12
N LEU A 268 29.49 -1.24 2.28
CA LEU A 268 29.51 -1.48 0.85
C LEU A 268 29.85 -0.22 0.03
N ASN A 269 30.03 0.92 0.69
CA ASN A 269 30.47 2.15 0.04
C ASN A 269 31.95 2.07 -0.34
N ARG A 270 32.32 2.81 -1.39
CA ARG A 270 33.68 2.86 -1.95
C ARG A 270 34.77 3.16 -0.92
N THR A 271 34.48 4.07 0.01
CA THR A 271 35.44 4.55 1.02
C THR A 271 35.35 3.80 2.34
N LYS A 272 34.35 2.92 2.54
CA LYS A 272 34.08 2.30 3.85
C LYS A 272 33.93 3.32 4.99
N THR A 273 33.38 4.50 4.69
CA THR A 273 33.08 5.52 5.70
C THR A 273 31.86 5.10 6.51
N PRO A 274 31.96 4.93 7.84
CA PRO A 274 30.83 4.59 8.68
C PRO A 274 29.92 5.79 8.93
N GLU A 275 28.64 5.52 9.13
CA GLU A 275 27.70 6.51 9.64
C GLU A 275 27.97 6.81 11.13
N PRO A 276 27.82 8.07 11.60
CA PRO A 276 27.94 8.40 13.01
C PRO A 276 26.97 7.57 13.87
N VAL A 277 27.49 6.95 14.93
CA VAL A 277 26.75 6.02 15.81
C VAL A 277 25.61 6.72 16.54
N GLU A 278 25.73 8.03 16.77
CA GLU A 278 24.71 8.91 17.33
C GLU A 278 23.39 8.79 16.57
N LYS A 279 23.44 8.75 15.23
CA LYS A 279 22.25 8.59 14.39
C LYS A 279 21.60 7.22 14.62
N GLY A 280 22.43 6.18 14.74
CA GLY A 280 21.99 4.82 15.03
C GLY A 280 21.27 4.69 16.37
N LEU A 281 21.78 5.37 17.41
CA LEU A 281 21.19 5.38 18.76
C LEU A 281 19.80 6.03 18.75
N LEU A 282 19.67 7.20 18.11
CA LEU A 282 18.39 7.89 18.00
C LEU A 282 17.35 7.06 17.22
N ARG A 283 17.76 6.40 16.13
CA ARG A 283 16.85 5.52 15.36
C ARG A 283 16.43 4.28 16.13
N ALA A 284 17.35 3.68 16.90
CA ALA A 284 17.01 2.54 17.74
C ALA A 284 15.99 2.94 18.83
N ARG A 285 16.09 4.16 19.38
CA ARG A 285 15.14 4.72 20.36
C ARG A 285 13.73 4.90 19.77
N THR A 286 13.62 5.34 18.52
CA THR A 286 12.33 5.56 17.84
C THR A 286 11.85 4.35 17.03
N ASP A 287 12.57 3.23 17.09
CA ASP A 287 12.32 1.99 16.34
C ASP A 287 12.28 2.16 14.80
N VAL A 288 13.04 3.12 14.27
CA VAL A 288 13.10 3.42 12.83
C VAL A 288 14.24 2.66 12.15
N SER A 289 13.98 2.08 10.98
CA SER A 289 15.01 1.40 10.18
C SER A 289 15.55 2.28 9.06
N ILE A 290 16.76 1.97 8.60
CA ILE A 290 17.40 2.62 7.46
C ILE A 290 17.56 1.69 6.27
N PHE A 291 17.61 2.29 5.09
CA PHE A 291 18.02 1.64 3.86
C PHE A 291 19.51 1.90 3.55
N LYS A 292 20.03 1.24 2.52
CA LYS A 292 21.47 1.22 2.17
C LYS A 292 22.09 2.60 1.91
N ASP A 293 21.27 3.59 1.58
CA ASP A 293 21.66 4.98 1.29
C ASP A 293 21.46 5.91 2.50
N GLY A 294 21.12 5.38 3.68
CA GLY A 294 20.86 6.15 4.89
C GLY A 294 19.47 6.79 4.96
N THR A 295 18.60 6.53 3.97
CA THR A 295 17.22 7.03 3.96
C THR A 295 16.26 6.12 4.71
N ILE A 296 15.19 6.69 5.25
CA ILE A 296 14.06 5.97 5.85
C ILE A 296 12.99 5.85 4.76
N ARG A 297 12.49 4.63 4.53
CA ARG A 297 11.57 4.35 3.41
C ARG A 297 10.38 3.52 3.87
N PHE A 298 9.23 3.81 3.28
CA PHE A 298 7.99 3.05 3.44
C PHE A 298 7.53 2.58 2.06
N ASP A 299 7.31 1.27 1.90
CA ASP A 299 6.79 0.71 0.64
C ASP A 299 5.26 0.73 0.69
N SER A 300 4.65 1.44 -0.25
CA SER A 300 3.18 1.51 -0.43
C SER A 300 2.80 1.18 -1.89
N THR A 301 1.69 0.49 -2.10
CA THR A 301 1.08 0.32 -3.42
C THR A 301 0.35 1.61 -3.80
N ASN A 302 0.74 2.21 -4.93
CA ASN A 302 0.10 3.42 -5.42
C ASN A 302 -1.19 3.09 -6.19
N ALA A 303 -2.25 3.86 -5.94
CA ALA A 303 -3.49 3.87 -6.71
C ALA A 303 -3.74 5.29 -7.21
N ILE A 304 -4.21 5.43 -8.45
CA ILE A 304 -4.45 6.74 -9.06
C ILE A 304 -5.79 7.26 -8.53
N LEU A 305 -5.76 8.47 -7.97
CA LEU A 305 -6.92 9.21 -7.50
C LEU A 305 -6.90 10.59 -8.15
N THR A 306 -8.05 11.04 -8.62
CA THR A 306 -8.23 12.39 -9.18
C THR A 306 -9.10 13.25 -8.30
N HIS A 307 -9.95 12.63 -7.47
CA HIS A 307 -10.87 13.31 -6.57
C HIS A 307 -10.94 12.57 -5.25
N PHE A 308 -11.23 13.29 -4.18
CA PHE A 308 -11.38 12.70 -2.85
C PHE A 308 -12.45 13.45 -2.07
N ARG A 309 -13.03 12.80 -1.05
CA ARG A 309 -13.84 13.49 -0.05
C ARG A 309 -13.02 13.69 1.22
N PRO A 310 -12.97 14.89 1.82
CA PRO A 310 -12.19 15.11 3.05
C PRO A 310 -12.52 14.12 4.17
N GLY A 311 -13.79 13.72 4.30
CA GLY A 311 -14.24 12.75 5.30
C GLY A 311 -13.70 11.33 5.09
N GLU A 312 -13.42 10.91 3.86
CA GLU A 312 -12.87 9.59 3.55
C GLU A 312 -11.39 9.47 3.94
N VAL A 313 -10.66 10.60 3.91
CA VAL A 313 -9.22 10.67 4.21
C VAL A 313 -8.92 11.16 5.62
N GLY A 314 -9.94 11.49 6.41
CA GLY A 314 -9.79 12.03 7.76
C GLY A 314 -9.25 13.46 7.80
N LEU A 315 -9.50 14.25 6.76
CA LEU A 315 -9.08 15.66 6.67
C LEU A 315 -10.20 16.57 7.18
N SER A 316 -9.91 17.36 8.21
CA SER A 316 -10.81 18.43 8.69
C SER A 316 -10.87 19.57 7.68
N ILE A 317 -12.03 20.23 7.55
CA ILE A 317 -12.23 21.36 6.62
C ILE A 317 -11.23 22.50 6.89
N GLU A 318 -10.97 22.82 8.15
CA GLU A 318 -9.99 23.85 8.54
C GLU A 318 -8.59 23.55 7.97
N LYS A 319 -8.13 22.30 8.09
CA LYS A 319 -6.85 21.86 7.51
C LYS A 319 -6.90 21.80 5.99
N ALA A 320 -8.03 21.42 5.39
CA ALA A 320 -8.20 21.42 3.93
C ALA A 320 -8.03 22.85 3.37
N HIS A 321 -8.64 23.84 4.01
CA HIS A 321 -8.45 25.25 3.66
C HIS A 321 -6.99 25.69 3.86
N ALA A 322 -6.35 25.27 4.95
CA ALA A 322 -4.96 25.64 5.25
C ALA A 322 -3.94 25.14 4.20
N ILE A 323 -4.22 24.02 3.53
CA ILE A 323 -3.37 23.48 2.46
C ILE A 323 -3.81 23.92 1.05
N GLY A 324 -4.85 24.76 0.94
CA GLY A 324 -5.27 25.39 -0.32
C GLY A 324 -6.56 24.84 -0.96
N TYR A 325 -7.25 23.87 -0.34
CA TYR A 325 -8.53 23.37 -0.84
C TYR A 325 -9.70 24.23 -0.37
N GLU A 326 -10.00 25.31 -1.07
CA GLU A 326 -11.11 26.23 -0.70
C GLU A 326 -12.46 25.85 -1.33
N LYS A 327 -12.43 25.16 -2.47
CA LYS A 327 -13.62 24.85 -3.27
C LYS A 327 -13.74 23.36 -3.58
N ASP A 328 -14.96 22.93 -3.82
CA ASP A 328 -15.26 21.61 -4.35
C ASP A 328 -15.17 21.56 -5.90
N MET A 329 -15.40 20.37 -6.48
CA MET A 329 -15.39 20.13 -7.93
C MET A 329 -16.39 21.03 -8.70
N ASP A 330 -17.47 21.48 -8.06
CA ASP A 330 -18.50 22.33 -8.66
C ASP A 330 -18.19 23.84 -8.48
N GLU A 331 -16.97 24.20 -8.06
CA GLU A 331 -16.56 25.58 -7.71
C GLU A 331 -17.32 26.18 -6.52
N LYS A 332 -18.00 25.37 -5.71
CA LYS A 332 -18.70 25.84 -4.50
C LYS A 332 -17.74 25.85 -3.32
N PRO A 333 -17.94 26.74 -2.33
CA PRO A 333 -17.13 26.76 -1.12
C PRO A 333 -17.14 25.39 -0.40
N LEU A 334 -15.97 24.94 0.02
CA LEU A 334 -15.81 23.70 0.77
C LEU A 334 -16.26 23.89 2.22
N VAL A 335 -17.42 23.37 2.57
CA VAL A 335 -18.07 23.55 3.89
C VAL A 335 -18.41 22.24 4.59
N THR A 336 -18.40 21.11 3.88
CA THR A 336 -18.75 19.79 4.42
C THR A 336 -17.71 18.74 4.03
N PRO A 337 -17.43 17.76 4.91
CA PRO A 337 -16.44 16.71 4.63
C PRO A 337 -16.93 15.70 3.57
N SER A 338 -18.21 15.74 3.21
CA SER A 338 -18.81 14.91 2.16
C SER A 338 -18.68 15.52 0.76
N GLN A 339 -18.24 16.77 0.61
CA GLN A 339 -18.02 17.36 -0.71
C GLN A 339 -16.85 16.68 -1.43
N LEU A 340 -16.95 16.61 -2.76
CA LEU A 340 -15.93 16.01 -3.61
C LEU A 340 -14.96 17.10 -4.07
N CYS A 341 -13.69 16.97 -3.72
CA CYS A 341 -12.62 17.89 -4.12
C CYS A 341 -11.76 17.24 -5.20
N ALA A 342 -11.29 18.04 -6.16
CA ALA A 342 -10.21 17.61 -7.05
C ALA A 342 -8.90 17.52 -6.27
N LEU A 343 -8.12 16.46 -6.48
CA LEU A 343 -6.81 16.29 -5.83
C LEU A 343 -5.75 17.07 -6.62
N GLU A 344 -4.94 17.87 -5.91
CA GLU A 344 -3.83 18.60 -6.54
C GLU A 344 -2.72 17.66 -7.03
N VAL A 345 -1.97 18.13 -8.03
CA VAL A 345 -1.05 17.27 -8.82
C VAL A 345 0.04 16.59 -7.98
N GLN A 346 0.50 17.24 -6.91
CA GLN A 346 1.60 16.75 -6.06
C GLN A 346 1.11 16.22 -4.71
N ASP A 347 -0.20 16.27 -4.47
CA ASP A 347 -0.77 15.85 -3.21
C ASP A 347 -0.96 14.34 -3.16
N LEU A 348 -0.74 13.79 -1.97
CA LEU A 348 -0.69 12.35 -1.73
C LEU A 348 -1.54 12.01 -0.52
N ILE A 349 -2.46 11.08 -0.72
CA ILE A 349 -3.20 10.44 0.37
C ILE A 349 -2.43 9.17 0.74
N ILE A 350 -1.92 9.11 1.97
CA ILE A 350 -1.08 8.01 2.44
C ILE A 350 -1.87 7.03 3.32
N PRO A 351 -1.54 5.72 3.30
CA PRO A 351 -2.13 4.76 4.23
C PRO A 351 -1.83 5.13 5.68
N GLU A 352 -2.72 4.76 6.60
CA GLU A 352 -2.56 5.06 8.04
C GLU A 352 -1.26 4.47 8.61
N ALA A 353 -0.89 3.26 8.19
CA ALA A 353 0.38 2.63 8.58
C ALA A 353 1.61 3.45 8.14
N CYS A 354 1.52 4.14 7.00
CA CYS A 354 2.57 5.06 6.55
C CYS A 354 2.65 6.28 7.46
N GLY A 355 1.51 6.90 7.79
CA GLY A 355 1.45 8.04 8.70
C GLY A 355 2.02 7.73 10.09
N GLN A 356 1.72 6.55 10.64
CA GLN A 356 2.27 6.10 11.93
C GLN A 356 3.80 5.92 11.87
N TYR A 357 4.32 5.37 10.77
CA TYR A 357 5.77 5.21 10.62
C TYR A 357 6.49 6.55 10.38
N LEU A 358 5.90 7.44 9.58
CA LEU A 358 6.43 8.78 9.36
C LEU A 358 6.42 9.62 10.64
N LEU A 359 5.46 9.43 11.55
CA LEU A 359 5.47 10.05 12.87
C LEU A 359 6.66 9.60 13.73
N LYS A 360 7.07 8.33 13.63
CA LYS A 360 8.31 7.88 14.28
C LYS A 360 9.54 8.51 13.62
N ALA A 361 9.52 8.64 12.29
CA ALA A 361 10.61 9.25 11.54
C ALA A 361 10.75 10.76 11.83
N SER A 362 9.65 11.51 11.97
CA SER A 362 9.67 12.93 12.30
C SER A 362 10.25 13.18 13.69
N LYS A 363 9.85 12.37 14.68
CA LYS A 363 10.45 12.41 16.03
C LYS A 363 11.95 12.14 16.01
N PHE A 364 12.38 11.13 15.24
CA PHE A 364 13.81 10.89 15.03
C PHE A 364 14.53 12.09 14.40
N LEU A 365 13.92 12.74 13.40
CA LEU A 365 14.52 13.89 12.74
C LEU A 365 14.62 15.10 13.68
N ASP A 366 13.58 15.38 14.46
CA ASP A 366 13.60 16.45 15.47
C ASP A 366 14.65 16.20 16.56
N ASP A 367 14.76 14.96 17.03
CA ASP A 367 15.80 14.56 17.98
C ASP A 367 17.20 14.67 17.36
N LEU A 368 17.34 14.35 16.07
CA LEU A 368 18.60 14.46 15.36
C LEU A 368 19.01 15.93 15.17
N LEU A 369 18.07 16.80 14.79
CA LEU A 369 18.30 18.23 14.65
C LEU A 369 18.72 18.84 15.99
N SER A 370 17.97 18.57 17.06
CA SER A 370 18.22 19.12 18.39
C SER A 370 19.48 18.56 19.04
N SER A 371 19.58 17.23 19.20
CA SER A 371 20.65 16.61 19.98
C SER A 371 21.98 16.47 19.24
N TYR A 372 21.97 16.26 17.92
CA TYR A 372 23.21 16.04 17.17
C TYR A 372 23.70 17.28 16.41
N TYR A 373 22.78 18.02 15.77
CA TYR A 373 23.15 19.23 15.01
C TYR A 373 23.05 20.53 15.81
N GLY A 374 22.39 20.52 16.97
CA GLY A 374 22.16 21.74 17.76
C GLY A 374 21.23 22.74 17.07
N LEU A 375 20.30 22.24 16.24
CA LEU A 375 19.32 23.03 15.49
C LEU A 375 17.94 22.87 16.12
N ASP A 376 17.06 23.83 15.85
CA ASP A 376 15.67 23.77 16.29
C ASP A 376 14.93 22.58 15.65
N ARG A 377 13.96 22.06 16.38
CA ARG A 377 13.07 21.00 15.89
C ARG A 377 12.21 21.51 14.74
N PHE A 378 12.02 20.69 13.72
CA PHE A 378 11.32 21.10 12.50
C PHE A 378 9.85 20.67 12.51
N TYR A 379 9.55 19.40 12.81
CA TYR A 379 8.19 18.88 12.68
C TYR A 379 7.34 19.14 13.93
N ASN A 380 7.90 18.92 15.12
CA ASN A 380 7.19 18.99 16.41
C ASN A 380 5.88 18.18 16.43
N ALA A 381 5.81 17.10 15.65
CA ALA A 381 4.59 16.33 15.44
C ALA A 381 4.29 15.40 16.63
N ALA A 382 3.09 15.55 17.20
CA ALA A 382 2.59 14.68 18.26
C ALA A 382 1.71 13.56 17.68
N LYS A 383 0.91 13.89 16.66
CA LYS A 383 -0.04 13.00 15.99
C LYS A 383 0.23 12.94 14.49
N LYS A 384 -0.37 11.95 13.81
CA LYS A 384 -0.20 11.74 12.36
C LYS A 384 -0.78 12.90 11.55
N GLU A 385 -1.81 13.55 12.06
CA GLU A 385 -2.48 14.69 11.42
C GLU A 385 -1.60 15.94 11.40
N ASP A 386 -0.57 16.02 12.26
CA ASP A 386 0.38 17.15 12.29
C ASP A 386 1.36 17.08 11.12
N LEU A 387 1.45 15.94 10.44
CA LEU A 387 2.28 15.76 9.24
C LEU A 387 1.57 16.21 7.96
N ILE A 388 0.29 16.61 8.03
CA ILE A 388 -0.45 17.12 6.86
C ILE A 388 0.20 18.43 6.41
N GLY A 389 0.49 18.54 5.11
CA GLY A 389 1.25 19.65 4.52
C GLY A 389 2.77 19.48 4.56
N SER A 390 3.28 18.42 5.20
CA SER A 390 4.72 18.09 5.13
C SER A 390 5.07 17.44 3.80
N LEU A 391 6.22 17.84 3.24
CA LEU A 391 6.72 17.27 2.00
C LEU A 391 7.28 15.86 2.21
N VAL A 392 6.94 14.96 1.30
CA VAL A 392 7.54 13.63 1.18
C VAL A 392 8.12 13.47 -0.22
N ARG A 393 9.18 12.67 -0.35
CA ARG A 393 9.74 12.33 -1.66
C ARG A 393 9.22 10.97 -2.10
N PRO A 394 8.20 10.89 -2.98
CA PRO A 394 7.81 9.62 -3.56
C PRO A 394 8.93 9.11 -4.48
N SER A 395 9.43 7.92 -4.20
CA SER A 395 10.32 7.21 -5.13
C SER A 395 9.52 6.11 -5.81
N ILE A 396 9.08 6.37 -7.05
CA ILE A 396 8.43 5.35 -7.87
C ILE A 396 9.51 4.36 -8.28
N LEU A 397 9.49 3.18 -7.68
CA LEU A 397 10.28 2.05 -8.17
C LEU A 397 9.64 1.58 -9.48
N ALA A 398 10.02 2.20 -10.60
CA ALA A 398 9.80 1.61 -11.92
C ALA A 398 10.54 0.27 -11.93
N ARG A 399 9.80 -0.82 -11.69
CA ARG A 399 10.32 -2.17 -11.87
C ARG A 399 10.31 -2.45 -13.38
N GLY A 400 11.49 -2.53 -13.99
CA GLY A 400 11.64 -3.15 -15.30
C GLY A 400 12.19 -2.25 -16.41
N GLN A 401 13.39 -1.71 -16.22
CA GLN A 401 14.40 -1.80 -17.28
C GLN A 401 15.67 -2.30 -16.62
N GLU A 402 15.89 -3.61 -16.67
CA GLU A 402 17.25 -4.15 -16.70
C GLU A 402 17.86 -3.69 -18.02
N THR A 403 18.39 -2.47 -18.07
CA THR A 403 19.44 -2.13 -19.02
C THR A 403 20.70 -2.76 -18.45
N ARG A 404 20.99 -3.99 -18.86
CA ARG A 404 22.39 -4.42 -18.98
C ARG A 404 23.06 -3.42 -19.92
N LEU A 405 24.31 -3.06 -19.60
CA LEU A 405 25.24 -2.48 -20.57
C LEU A 405 25.21 -3.27 -21.88
#